data_AF-A0A1X7UPF1-F1
#
_entry.id   AF-A0A1X7UPF1-F1
#
_cell.length_a   1.000
_cell.length_b   1.000
_cell.length_c   1.000
_cell.angle_alpha   90.00
_cell.angle_beta   90.00
_cell.angle_gamma   90.00
#
_symmetry.space_group_name_H-M   'P 1'
#
loop_
_entity.id
_entity.type
_entity.pdbx_description
1 polymer ?
#
loop_
_entity_poly.entity_id
_entity_poly.type
_entity_poly.pdbx_seq_one_letter_code
_entity_poly.pdbx_strand_id
1 'polypeptide(L)'
;IALLTQKERKMCHSLGLQTQEYLNIKTEILKAAGLRLKGIPAKPSLPKSLPRNTKCHIIKYLHKADFIMKTFLLCLACLVSLAAAQIAQSCSDYPDNKVSVYLSSVRIVGCAVPPCKFYKGKNATVAYNFKANADIATMNIKLYGKIDGIWVELPGGLPDPNICHNIGVKCPMKSGTEYLVTFNVFVDPNYPSLTTLAEARMSDSAVEGCFAVELEITG
;
A
#
# COMPACT_ATOMS: atom_id res chain seq x y z
N ILE A 1 38.42 4.27 -4.49
CA ILE A 1 37.25 3.41 -4.15
C ILE A 1 37.81 2.07 -3.67
N ALA A 2 37.63 1.73 -2.38
CA ALA A 2 38.20 0.51 -1.82
C ALA A 2 37.46 -0.73 -2.36
N LEU A 3 38.08 -1.46 -3.29
CA LEU A 3 37.49 -2.64 -3.97
C LEU A 3 37.19 -3.83 -3.04
N LEU A 4 37.71 -3.84 -1.81
CA LEU A 4 37.54 -4.91 -0.84
C LEU A 4 37.05 -4.41 0.51
N THR A 5 36.05 -5.10 1.06
CA THR A 5 35.61 -4.92 2.44
C THR A 5 36.75 -5.23 3.42
N GLN A 6 36.67 -4.71 4.64
CA GLN A 6 37.68 -4.96 5.68
C GLN A 6 37.86 -6.47 5.95
N LYS A 7 36.78 -7.24 5.82
CA LYS A 7 36.76 -8.69 5.98
C LYS A 7 37.47 -9.42 4.85
N GLU A 8 37.27 -8.98 3.61
CA GLU A 8 37.97 -9.53 2.44
C GLU A 8 39.47 -9.22 2.48
N ARG A 9 39.87 -8.03 2.93
CA ARG A 9 41.30 -7.69 3.11
C ARG A 9 42.00 -8.57 4.13
N LYS A 10 41.37 -8.79 5.30
CA LYS A 10 41.89 -9.72 6.32
C LYS A 10 42.01 -11.14 5.78
N MET A 11 41.05 -11.57 4.95
CA MET A 11 41.07 -12.88 4.31
C MET A 11 42.23 -13.01 3.30
N CYS A 12 42.41 -12.05 2.40
CA CYS A 12 43.53 -12.05 1.45
C CYS A 12 44.88 -12.16 2.17
N HIS A 13 45.06 -11.39 3.25
CA HIS A 13 46.27 -11.44 4.09
C HIS A 13 46.46 -12.82 4.74
N SER A 14 45.41 -13.42 5.32
CA SER A 14 45.48 -14.74 5.96
C SER A 14 45.79 -15.89 4.99
N LEU A 15 45.48 -15.71 3.70
CA LEU A 15 45.65 -16.72 2.66
C LEU A 15 46.90 -16.48 1.79
N GLY A 16 47.67 -15.42 2.07
CA GLY A 16 48.81 -14.99 1.24
C GLY A 16 48.42 -14.66 -0.21
N LEU A 17 47.16 -14.30 -0.45
CA LEU A 17 46.60 -14.09 -1.78
C LEU A 17 46.71 -12.62 -2.17
N GLN A 18 47.17 -12.32 -3.38
CA GLN A 18 47.19 -10.94 -3.84
C GLN A 18 45.75 -10.42 -4.07
N THR A 19 45.51 -9.15 -3.74
CA THR A 19 44.21 -8.48 -3.93
C THR A 19 43.67 -8.65 -5.35
N GLN A 20 44.53 -8.56 -6.37
CA GLN A 20 44.12 -8.71 -7.76
C GLN A 20 43.72 -10.15 -8.10
N GLU A 21 44.42 -11.15 -7.56
CA GLU A 21 44.05 -12.56 -7.72
C GLU A 21 42.69 -12.85 -7.07
N TYR A 22 42.44 -12.28 -5.89
CA TYR A 22 41.15 -12.39 -5.22
C TYR A 22 40.01 -11.80 -6.06
N LEU A 23 40.20 -10.61 -6.62
CA LEU A 23 39.19 -9.95 -7.45
C LEU A 23 38.90 -10.72 -8.73
N ASN A 24 39.93 -11.29 -9.37
CA ASN A 24 39.77 -12.14 -10.55
C ASN A 24 38.96 -13.42 -10.21
N ILE A 25 39.29 -14.07 -9.09
CA ILE A 25 38.56 -15.25 -8.61
C ILE A 25 37.09 -14.91 -8.29
N LYS A 26 36.85 -13.80 -7.59
CA LYS A 26 35.50 -13.31 -7.26
C LYS A 26 34.67 -13.05 -8.51
N THR A 27 35.29 -12.44 -9.53
CA THR A 27 34.64 -12.13 -10.81
C THR A 27 34.23 -13.39 -11.57
N GLU A 28 35.11 -14.39 -11.67
CA GLU A 28 34.78 -15.66 -12.35
C GLU A 28 33.68 -16.45 -11.63
N ILE A 29 33.63 -16.35 -10.30
CA ILE A 29 32.57 -16.99 -9.51
C ILE A 29 31.23 -16.27 -9.71
N LEU A 30 31.21 -14.94 -9.72
CA LEU A 30 30.01 -14.16 -9.99
C LEU A 30 29.49 -14.39 -11.42
N LYS A 31 30.36 -14.48 -12.43
CA LYS A 31 29.99 -14.83 -13.81
C LYS A 31 29.35 -16.22 -13.88
N ALA A 32 29.96 -17.23 -13.27
CA ALA A 32 29.41 -18.58 -13.23
C ALA A 32 28.07 -18.65 -12.49
N ALA A 33 27.91 -17.89 -11.39
CA ALA A 33 26.64 -17.78 -10.66
C ALA A 33 25.54 -17.12 -11.51
N GLY A 34 25.86 -16.04 -12.23
CA GLY A 34 24.93 -15.37 -13.15
C GLY A 34 24.45 -16.28 -14.29
N LEU A 35 25.32 -17.11 -14.86
CA LEU A 35 24.95 -18.11 -15.86
C LEU A 35 24.02 -19.18 -15.29
N ARG A 36 24.27 -19.65 -14.05
CA ARG A 36 23.39 -20.61 -13.37
C ARG A 36 22.00 -20.07 -13.06
N LEU A 37 21.89 -18.78 -12.71
CA LEU A 37 20.58 -18.13 -12.55
C LEU A 37 19.77 -18.12 -13.85
N LYS A 38 20.45 -18.14 -15.01
CA LYS A 38 19.83 -18.27 -16.34
C LYS A 38 19.63 -19.72 -16.78
N GLY A 39 19.80 -20.71 -15.88
CA GLY A 39 19.67 -22.12 -16.18
C GLY A 39 20.84 -22.75 -16.94
N ILE A 40 21.96 -22.02 -17.12
CA ILE A 40 23.12 -22.49 -17.87
C ILE A 40 24.13 -23.14 -16.91
N PRO A 41 24.51 -24.42 -17.12
CA PRO A 41 25.50 -25.07 -16.28
C PRO A 41 26.89 -24.45 -16.53
N ALA A 42 27.40 -23.72 -15.53
CA ALA A 42 28.72 -23.11 -15.57
C ALA A 42 29.56 -23.53 -14.36
N LYS A 43 30.87 -23.68 -14.53
CA LYS A 43 31.84 -23.93 -13.45
C LYS A 43 32.87 -22.79 -13.42
N PRO A 44 33.14 -22.18 -12.26
CA PRO A 44 34.12 -21.10 -12.20
C PRO A 44 35.53 -21.63 -12.48
N SER A 45 36.27 -20.94 -13.35
CA SER A 45 37.69 -21.22 -13.60
C SER A 45 38.54 -20.63 -12.47
N LEU A 46 39.23 -21.50 -11.73
CA LEU A 46 40.15 -21.12 -10.65
C LEU A 46 41.61 -21.27 -11.12
N PRO A 47 42.52 -20.38 -10.68
CA PRO A 47 43.95 -20.52 -10.98
C PRO A 47 44.50 -21.89 -10.57
N LYS A 48 45.30 -22.50 -11.45
CA LYS A 48 45.88 -23.83 -11.19
C LYS A 48 46.88 -23.80 -10.02
N SER A 49 47.58 -22.68 -9.84
CA SER A 49 48.53 -22.41 -8.75
C SER A 49 47.92 -22.33 -7.36
N LEU A 50 46.59 -22.21 -7.25
CA LEU A 50 45.95 -21.95 -5.95
C LEU A 50 45.92 -23.23 -5.08
N PRO A 51 46.41 -23.20 -3.82
CA PRO A 51 46.43 -24.36 -2.94
C PRO A 51 45.04 -24.96 -2.70
N ARG A 52 44.95 -26.30 -2.59
CA ARG A 52 43.68 -27.01 -2.44
C ARG A 52 42.88 -26.55 -1.22
N ASN A 53 43.55 -26.25 -0.11
CA ASN A 53 42.92 -25.76 1.12
C ASN A 53 42.34 -24.33 0.94
N THR A 54 43.06 -23.48 0.21
CA THR A 54 42.64 -22.11 -0.14
C THR A 54 41.44 -22.10 -1.08
N LYS A 55 41.41 -23.01 -2.07
CA LYS A 55 40.25 -23.23 -2.96
C LYS A 55 38.98 -23.57 -2.17
N CYS A 56 39.07 -24.52 -1.24
CA CYS A 56 37.93 -24.93 -0.42
C CYS A 56 37.41 -23.81 0.49
N HIS A 57 38.31 -23.01 1.08
CA HIS A 57 37.91 -21.88 1.93
C HIS A 57 37.20 -20.77 1.16
N ILE A 58 37.69 -20.41 -0.02
CA ILE A 58 37.08 -19.36 -0.85
C ILE A 58 35.70 -19.80 -1.35
N ILE A 59 35.55 -21.04 -1.82
CA ILE A 59 34.25 -21.57 -2.26
C ILE A 59 33.23 -21.59 -1.12
N LYS A 60 33.61 -22.06 0.08
CA LYS A 60 32.73 -22.05 1.26
C LYS A 60 32.30 -20.64 1.64
N TYR A 61 33.21 -19.67 1.60
CA TYR A 61 32.90 -18.29 1.94
C TYR A 61 31.94 -17.63 0.94
N LEU A 62 32.16 -17.86 -0.35
CA LEU A 62 31.32 -17.31 -1.41
C LEU A 62 29.93 -17.96 -1.43
N HIS A 63 29.83 -19.28 -1.23
CA HIS A 63 28.54 -19.94 -1.05
C HIS A 63 27.76 -19.40 0.15
N LYS A 64 28.45 -19.12 1.26
CA LYS A 64 27.83 -18.52 2.45
C LYS A 64 27.34 -17.09 2.16
N ALA A 65 28.11 -16.30 1.42
CA ALA A 65 27.73 -14.95 1.03
C ALA A 65 26.53 -14.94 0.05
N ASP A 66 26.52 -15.83 -0.95
CA ASP A 66 25.40 -16.01 -1.87
C ASP A 66 24.13 -16.46 -1.14
N PHE A 67 24.26 -17.37 -0.17
CA PHE A 67 23.14 -17.81 0.66
C PHE A 67 22.56 -16.65 1.47
N ILE A 68 23.42 -15.84 2.10
CA ILE A 68 23.00 -14.65 2.86
C ILE A 68 22.30 -13.63 1.96
N MET A 69 22.85 -13.36 0.76
CA MET A 69 22.29 -12.39 -0.18
C MET A 69 20.94 -12.84 -0.75
N LYS A 70 20.80 -14.12 -1.11
CA LYS A 70 19.53 -14.69 -1.57
C LYS A 70 18.47 -14.68 -0.49
N THR A 71 18.83 -15.01 0.74
CA THR A 71 17.91 -14.98 1.88
C THR A 71 17.43 -13.55 2.15
N PHE A 72 18.33 -12.57 2.07
CA PHE A 72 17.99 -11.15 2.22
C PHE A 72 17.06 -10.64 1.10
N LEU A 73 17.34 -10.99 -0.17
CA LEU A 73 16.48 -10.68 -1.31
C LEU A 73 15.09 -11.33 -1.19
N LEU A 74 15.01 -12.57 -0.69
CA LEU A 74 13.75 -13.27 -0.45
C LEU A 74 12.92 -12.59 0.65
N CYS A 75 13.56 -12.18 1.76
CA CYS A 75 12.89 -11.44 2.83
C CYS A 75 12.38 -10.07 2.36
N LEU A 76 13.15 -9.35 1.55
CA LEU A 76 12.72 -8.09 0.92
C LEU A 76 11.51 -8.28 0.01
N ALA A 77 11.48 -9.35 -0.79
CA ALA A 77 10.34 -9.66 -1.65
C ALA A 77 9.07 -9.98 -0.84
N CYS A 78 9.19 -10.68 0.30
CA CYS A 78 8.05 -10.95 1.19
C CYS A 78 7.48 -9.68 1.82
N LEU A 79 8.31 -8.67 2.13
CA LEU A 79 7.86 -7.41 2.73
C LEU A 79 6.98 -6.56 1.80
N VAL A 80 7.03 -6.77 0.48
CA VAL A 80 6.24 -6.01 -0.51
C VAL A 80 4.80 -6.54 -0.65
N SER A 81 4.48 -7.71 -0.06
CA SER A 81 3.20 -8.38 -0.30
C SER A 81 2.02 -7.99 0.61
N LEU A 82 2.18 -7.02 1.53
CA LEU A 82 1.08 -6.52 2.38
C LEU A 82 0.61 -5.11 2.00
N ALA A 83 0.25 -4.90 0.73
CA ALA A 83 -0.63 -3.77 0.38
C ALA A 83 -2.05 -4.34 0.21
N ALA A 84 -2.82 -4.40 1.29
CA ALA A 84 -4.26 -4.60 1.16
C ALA A 84 -4.80 -3.43 0.33
N ALA A 85 -5.47 -3.70 -0.80
CA ALA A 85 -6.05 -2.67 -1.63
C ALA A 85 -7.10 -1.89 -0.81
N GLN A 86 -6.77 -0.67 -0.40
CA GLN A 86 -7.66 0.20 0.36
C GLN A 86 -8.66 0.81 -0.63
N ILE A 87 -9.95 0.50 -0.46
CA ILE A 87 -11.02 1.04 -1.32
C ILE A 87 -11.20 2.54 -1.08
N ALA A 88 -10.80 3.04 0.10
CA ALA A 88 -10.96 4.43 0.47
C ALA A 88 -9.69 5.03 1.10
N GLN A 89 -9.48 6.32 0.84
CA GLN A 89 -8.40 7.14 1.38
C GLN A 89 -8.95 8.18 2.36
N SER A 90 -8.24 8.44 3.47
CA SER A 90 -8.57 9.53 4.39
C SER A 90 -8.30 10.90 3.75
N CYS A 91 -9.19 11.86 3.98
CA CYS A 91 -9.04 13.22 3.45
C CYS A 91 -8.06 14.04 4.29
N SER A 92 -7.31 14.96 3.68
CA SER A 92 -6.27 15.75 4.35
C SER A 92 -6.71 17.19 4.71
N ASP A 93 -7.88 17.63 4.24
CA ASP A 93 -8.34 19.01 4.38
C ASP A 93 -9.53 19.11 5.33
N TYR A 94 -9.26 19.33 6.61
CA TYR A 94 -10.25 19.81 7.57
C TYR A 94 -9.65 20.89 8.48
N PRO A 95 -10.47 21.84 8.98
CA PRO A 95 -10.02 22.84 9.94
C PRO A 95 -9.65 22.18 11.28
N ASP A 96 -8.49 22.54 11.84
CA ASP A 96 -7.89 21.96 13.07
C ASP A 96 -8.74 22.05 14.36
N ASN A 97 -9.98 22.52 14.31
CA ASN A 97 -10.79 22.84 15.48
C ASN A 97 -11.82 21.75 15.89
N LYS A 98 -11.88 20.60 15.18
CA LYS A 98 -12.82 19.52 15.51
C LYS A 98 -12.13 18.19 15.77
N VAL A 99 -12.80 17.31 16.50
CA VAL A 99 -12.30 15.97 16.77
C VAL A 99 -12.55 15.08 15.56
N SER A 100 -11.47 14.54 14.97
CA SER A 100 -11.58 13.63 13.84
C SER A 100 -12.13 12.27 14.26
N VAL A 101 -13.04 11.74 13.45
CA VAL A 101 -13.59 10.40 13.56
C VAL A 101 -12.68 9.42 12.82
N TYR A 102 -12.36 8.30 13.47
CA TYR A 102 -11.55 7.25 12.85
C TYR A 102 -12.42 6.28 12.05
N LEU A 103 -12.13 6.13 10.76
CA LEU A 103 -12.78 5.19 9.87
C LEU A 103 -12.05 3.84 9.88
N SER A 104 -12.74 2.79 10.31
CA SER A 104 -12.20 1.42 10.35
C SER A 104 -12.28 0.74 8.99
N SER A 105 -13.35 0.99 8.23
CA SER A 105 -13.53 0.37 6.90
C SER A 105 -14.55 1.12 6.05
N VAL A 106 -14.35 1.14 4.73
CA VAL A 106 -15.32 1.64 3.74
C VAL A 106 -15.54 0.56 2.69
N ARG A 107 -16.79 0.35 2.30
CA ARG A 107 -17.23 -0.65 1.33
C ARG A 107 -18.29 -0.08 0.41
N ILE A 108 -18.16 -0.36 -0.88
CA ILE A 108 -19.20 -0.12 -1.89
C ILE A 108 -19.76 -1.49 -2.28
N VAL A 109 -21.07 -1.67 -2.14
CA VAL A 109 -21.71 -2.97 -2.43
C VAL A 109 -21.50 -3.32 -3.90
N GLY A 110 -20.94 -4.49 -4.17
CA GLY A 110 -20.63 -4.96 -5.52
C GLY A 110 -19.29 -4.46 -6.09
N CYS A 111 -18.46 -3.77 -5.30
CA CYS A 111 -17.12 -3.35 -5.70
C CYS A 111 -16.05 -4.01 -4.84
N ALA A 112 -15.24 -4.89 -5.45
CA ALA A 112 -14.09 -5.51 -4.80
C ALA A 112 -12.77 -4.78 -5.10
N VAL A 113 -12.67 -4.15 -6.27
CA VAL A 113 -11.47 -3.46 -6.76
C VAL A 113 -11.88 -2.13 -7.38
N PRO A 114 -11.28 -1.00 -6.96
CA PRO A 114 -11.49 0.30 -7.60
C PRO A 114 -10.97 0.34 -9.06
N PRO A 115 -11.50 1.21 -9.94
CA PRO A 115 -12.59 2.17 -9.68
C PRO A 115 -13.95 1.48 -9.57
N CYS A 116 -14.75 1.89 -8.58
CA CYS A 116 -16.09 1.33 -8.38
C CYS A 116 -17.08 1.90 -9.41
N LYS A 117 -17.88 1.05 -10.05
CA LYS A 117 -18.84 1.49 -11.07
C LYS A 117 -20.15 1.98 -10.46
N PHE A 118 -20.51 3.22 -10.79
CA PHE A 118 -21.75 3.89 -10.39
C PHE A 118 -22.59 4.14 -11.65
N TYR A 119 -23.78 3.54 -11.70
CA TYR A 119 -24.64 3.60 -12.88
C TYR A 119 -25.63 4.75 -12.78
N LYS A 120 -25.70 5.58 -13.81
CA LYS A 120 -26.68 6.67 -13.92
C LYS A 120 -28.12 6.18 -13.79
N GLY A 121 -28.94 6.94 -13.08
CA GLY A 121 -30.34 6.62 -12.77
C GLY A 121 -30.52 5.46 -11.79
N LYS A 122 -29.45 4.98 -11.14
CA LYS A 122 -29.50 3.91 -10.15
C LYS A 122 -28.94 4.34 -8.80
N ASN A 123 -29.30 3.58 -7.77
CA ASN A 123 -28.73 3.71 -6.45
C ASN A 123 -27.47 2.84 -6.31
N ALA A 124 -26.41 3.42 -5.76
CA ALA A 124 -25.26 2.69 -5.25
C ALA A 124 -25.31 2.63 -3.73
N THR A 125 -25.03 1.46 -3.14
CA THR A 125 -25.04 1.29 -1.68
C THR A 125 -23.62 1.43 -1.11
N VAL A 126 -23.46 2.33 -0.16
CA VAL A 126 -22.21 2.63 0.54
C VAL A 126 -22.35 2.22 2.00
N ALA A 127 -21.35 1.52 2.52
CA ALA A 127 -21.29 1.11 3.92
C ALA A 127 -19.91 1.44 4.51
N TYR A 128 -19.88 2.08 5.68
CA TYR A 128 -18.62 2.35 6.37
C TYR A 128 -18.75 2.14 7.88
N ASN A 129 -17.65 1.73 8.50
CA ASN A 129 -17.51 1.58 9.93
C ASN A 129 -16.62 2.68 10.48
N PHE A 130 -17.01 3.22 11.63
CA PHE A 130 -16.21 4.23 12.31
C PHE A 130 -16.33 4.11 13.82
N LYS A 131 -15.28 4.51 14.52
CA LYS A 131 -15.27 4.61 15.99
C LYS A 131 -15.49 6.06 16.41
N ALA A 132 -16.51 6.31 17.21
CA ALA A 132 -16.78 7.62 17.76
C ALA A 132 -15.72 7.97 18.82
N ASN A 133 -15.04 9.11 18.66
CA ASN A 133 -14.00 9.58 19.60
C ASN A 133 -14.54 10.62 20.60
N ALA A 134 -15.78 11.05 20.43
CA ALA A 134 -16.53 11.93 21.32
C ALA A 134 -18.01 11.51 21.31
N ASP A 135 -18.80 12.05 22.24
CA ASP A 135 -20.26 11.94 22.16
C ASP A 135 -20.75 12.83 21.01
N ILE A 136 -21.59 12.28 20.13
CA ILE A 136 -22.05 12.94 18.90
C ILE A 136 -23.58 13.03 18.94
N ALA A 137 -24.11 14.24 19.01
CA ALA A 137 -25.55 14.46 19.11
C ALA A 137 -26.26 14.30 17.77
N THR A 138 -25.65 14.83 16.70
CA THR A 138 -26.13 14.69 15.32
C THR A 138 -24.96 14.46 14.38
N MET A 139 -25.18 13.96 13.17
CA MET A 139 -24.09 13.84 12.21
C MET A 139 -24.63 14.01 10.80
N ASN A 140 -24.09 15.00 10.08
CA ASN A 140 -24.46 15.27 8.71
C ASN A 140 -23.40 14.75 7.76
N ILE A 141 -23.83 14.21 6.62
CA ILE A 141 -22.96 13.77 5.53
C ILE A 141 -23.20 14.63 4.28
N LYS A 142 -22.12 15.00 3.61
CA LYS A 142 -22.11 15.67 2.32
C LYS A 142 -21.24 14.89 1.34
N LEU A 143 -21.67 14.82 0.09
CA LEU A 143 -20.97 14.10 -0.97
C LEU A 143 -20.39 15.09 -1.95
N TYR A 144 -19.15 14.87 -2.36
CA TYR A 144 -18.43 15.67 -3.34
C TYR A 144 -17.88 14.77 -4.45
N GLY A 145 -17.88 15.26 -5.68
CA GLY A 145 -17.21 14.62 -6.81
C GLY A 145 -16.15 15.56 -7.36
N LYS A 146 -14.99 15.01 -7.77
CA LYS A 146 -13.96 15.82 -8.42
C LYS A 146 -14.21 15.85 -9.94
N ILE A 147 -14.40 17.03 -10.52
CA ILE A 147 -14.64 17.20 -11.96
C ILE A 147 -13.58 18.20 -12.46
N ASP A 148 -12.75 17.78 -13.41
CA ASP A 148 -11.65 18.58 -13.97
C ASP A 148 -10.75 19.22 -12.90
N GLY A 149 -10.48 18.47 -11.83
CA GLY A 149 -9.63 18.93 -10.73
C GLY A 149 -10.35 19.70 -9.62
N ILE A 150 -11.62 20.07 -9.81
CA ILE A 150 -12.41 20.87 -8.87
C ILE A 150 -13.38 19.97 -8.10
N TRP A 151 -13.45 20.13 -6.78
CA TRP A 151 -14.45 19.44 -5.94
C TRP A 151 -15.81 20.15 -6.04
N VAL A 152 -16.83 19.41 -6.46
CA VAL A 152 -18.21 19.88 -6.60
C VAL A 152 -19.10 19.11 -5.64
N GLU A 153 -19.88 19.80 -4.82
CA GLU A 153 -20.89 19.16 -3.97
C GLU A 153 -21.94 18.50 -4.88
N LEU A 154 -22.30 17.25 -4.59
CA LEU A 154 -23.27 16.47 -5.37
C LEU A 154 -24.66 16.63 -4.76
N PRO A 155 -25.49 17.58 -5.25
CA PRO A 155 -26.85 17.76 -4.74
C PRO A 155 -27.70 16.52 -5.06
N GLY A 156 -28.57 16.14 -4.14
CA GLY A 156 -29.56 15.08 -4.36
C GLY A 156 -29.04 13.65 -4.22
N GLY A 157 -27.73 13.44 -4.00
CA GLY A 157 -27.18 12.10 -3.78
C GLY A 157 -27.72 11.42 -2.51
N LEU A 158 -28.14 12.21 -1.52
CA LEU A 158 -28.74 11.76 -0.27
C LEU A 158 -30.00 12.59 0.03
N PRO A 159 -31.19 11.98 0.21
CA PRO A 159 -32.43 12.71 0.50
C PRO A 159 -32.42 13.44 1.85
N ASP A 160 -31.76 12.84 2.85
CA ASP A 160 -31.57 13.41 4.19
C ASP A 160 -30.08 13.34 4.54
N PRO A 161 -29.39 14.48 4.74
CA PRO A 161 -27.99 14.50 5.11
C PRO A 161 -27.75 14.03 6.54
N ASN A 162 -28.76 14.01 7.41
CA ASN A 162 -28.58 13.59 8.80
C ASN A 162 -28.65 12.06 8.93
N ILE A 163 -27.48 11.44 9.19
CA ILE A 163 -27.39 9.98 9.30
C ILE A 163 -28.15 9.42 10.52
N CYS A 164 -28.48 10.26 11.50
CA CYS A 164 -29.22 9.88 12.70
C CYS A 164 -30.71 9.60 12.46
N HIS A 165 -31.28 10.09 11.36
CA HIS A 165 -32.72 9.94 11.10
C HIS A 165 -33.05 8.62 10.40
N ASN A 166 -32.34 8.32 9.31
CA ASN A 166 -32.79 7.33 8.34
C ASN A 166 -31.73 6.30 7.94
N ILE A 167 -30.50 6.42 8.46
CA ILE A 167 -29.31 5.68 7.97
C ILE A 167 -28.85 4.62 8.99
N GLY A 168 -29.77 4.13 9.82
CA GLY A 168 -29.54 2.97 10.69
C GLY A 168 -28.68 3.22 11.92
N VAL A 169 -28.26 4.45 12.18
CA VAL A 169 -27.54 4.84 13.40
C VAL A 169 -28.47 5.64 14.30
N LYS A 170 -28.54 5.25 15.58
CA LYS A 170 -29.29 5.98 16.60
C LYS A 170 -28.37 6.99 17.29
N CYS A 171 -28.83 8.23 17.35
CA CYS A 171 -28.16 9.29 18.07
C CYS A 171 -28.85 9.57 19.43
N PRO A 172 -28.12 10.06 20.45
CA PRO A 172 -26.70 10.41 20.42
C PRO A 172 -25.77 9.18 20.39
N MET A 173 -24.71 9.26 19.59
CA MET A 173 -23.67 8.25 19.55
C MET A 173 -22.68 8.47 20.71
N LYS A 174 -22.16 7.38 21.26
CA LYS A 174 -21.30 7.37 22.44
C LYS A 174 -19.84 7.20 22.11
N SER A 175 -19.00 8.01 22.76
CA SER A 175 -17.56 7.90 22.65
C SER A 175 -17.07 6.47 22.95
N GLY A 176 -16.09 6.01 22.19
CA GLY A 176 -15.50 4.67 22.29
C GLY A 176 -16.29 3.57 21.58
N THR A 177 -17.49 3.85 21.04
CA THR A 177 -18.34 2.87 20.37
C THR A 177 -18.10 2.86 18.85
N GLU A 178 -18.13 1.68 18.23
CA GLU A 178 -18.06 1.51 16.78
C GLU A 178 -19.46 1.45 16.17
N TYR A 179 -19.65 2.16 15.06
CA TYR A 179 -20.90 2.29 14.34
C TYR A 179 -20.75 1.88 12.88
N LEU A 180 -21.75 1.16 12.37
CA LEU A 180 -21.91 0.84 10.96
C LEU A 180 -22.96 1.77 10.35
N VAL A 181 -22.58 2.51 9.33
CA VAL A 181 -23.47 3.38 8.55
C VAL A 181 -23.66 2.75 7.18
N THR A 182 -24.90 2.64 6.71
CA THR A 182 -25.22 2.14 5.37
C THR A 182 -26.27 3.02 4.70
N PHE A 183 -25.93 3.61 3.56
CA PHE A 183 -26.81 4.50 2.81
C PHE A 183 -26.78 4.22 1.31
N ASN A 184 -27.83 4.66 0.62
CA ASN A 184 -27.89 4.65 -0.83
C ASN A 184 -27.59 6.02 -1.38
N VAL A 185 -26.79 6.07 -2.45
CA VAL A 185 -26.49 7.26 -3.23
C VAL A 185 -27.16 7.14 -4.58
N PHE A 186 -28.09 8.04 -4.88
CA PHE A 186 -28.69 8.12 -6.21
C PHE A 186 -27.73 8.82 -7.17
N VAL A 187 -27.44 8.19 -8.31
CA VAL A 187 -26.57 8.76 -9.36
C VAL A 187 -27.45 9.47 -10.37
N ASP A 188 -27.42 10.80 -10.39
CA ASP A 188 -28.23 11.59 -11.30
C ASP A 188 -27.91 11.26 -12.78
N PRO A 189 -28.92 10.99 -13.63
CA PRO A 189 -28.71 10.75 -15.06
C PRO A 189 -27.97 11.85 -15.82
N ASN A 190 -27.99 13.09 -15.32
CA ASN A 190 -27.32 14.23 -15.93
C ASN A 190 -25.83 14.31 -15.57
N TYR A 191 -25.33 13.48 -14.64
CA TYR A 191 -23.92 13.47 -14.31
C TYR A 191 -23.07 13.04 -15.52
N PRO A 192 -21.92 13.69 -15.75
CA PRO A 192 -21.02 13.30 -16.83
C PRO A 192 -20.45 11.90 -16.58
N SER A 193 -20.23 11.14 -17.65
CA SER A 193 -19.53 9.85 -17.56
C SER A 193 -18.03 10.11 -17.45
N LEU A 194 -17.43 9.73 -16.33
CA LEU A 194 -16.02 9.94 -16.05
C LEU A 194 -15.52 9.04 -14.91
N THR A 195 -14.21 8.82 -14.87
CA THR A 195 -13.52 8.21 -13.73
C THR A 195 -12.98 9.32 -12.83
N THR A 196 -13.31 9.29 -11.54
CA THR A 196 -12.90 10.32 -10.59
C THR A 196 -12.85 9.84 -9.13
N LEU A 197 -12.40 10.73 -8.25
CA LEU A 197 -12.56 10.61 -6.81
C LEU A 197 -13.89 11.21 -6.36
N ALA A 198 -14.61 10.46 -5.55
CA ALA A 198 -15.75 10.96 -4.79
C ALA A 198 -15.43 10.94 -3.30
N GLU A 199 -15.86 11.98 -2.61
CA GLU A 199 -15.52 12.22 -1.22
C GLU A 199 -16.78 12.36 -0.39
N ALA A 200 -16.84 11.63 0.72
CA ALA A 200 -17.89 11.75 1.72
C ALA A 200 -17.32 12.50 2.92
N ARG A 201 -17.94 13.64 3.24
CA ARG A 201 -17.61 14.50 4.38
C ARG A 201 -18.67 14.37 5.45
N MET A 202 -18.28 13.95 6.65
CA MET A 202 -19.15 13.84 7.81
C MET A 202 -18.79 14.95 8.80
N SER A 203 -19.79 15.62 9.36
CA SER A 203 -19.53 16.64 10.39
C SER A 203 -20.72 16.89 11.30
N ASP A 204 -20.38 17.30 12.52
CA ASP A 204 -21.28 17.89 13.53
C ASP A 204 -20.62 19.16 14.11
N SER A 205 -21.18 19.74 15.18
CA SER A 205 -20.56 20.85 15.90
C SER A 205 -19.21 20.49 16.54
N ALA A 206 -19.02 19.24 16.98
CA ALA A 206 -17.83 18.81 17.74
C ALA A 206 -16.87 17.91 16.97
N VAL A 207 -17.36 17.21 15.94
CA VAL A 207 -16.63 16.15 15.25
C VAL A 207 -16.68 16.31 13.73
N GLU A 208 -15.71 15.70 13.06
CA GLU A 208 -15.64 15.61 11.61
C GLU A 208 -14.96 14.33 11.16
N GLY A 209 -15.16 13.93 9.92
CA GLY A 209 -14.41 12.82 9.33
C GLY A 209 -14.70 12.72 7.84
N CYS A 210 -13.85 11.98 7.14
CA CYS A 210 -13.95 11.92 5.69
C CYS A 210 -13.25 10.73 5.07
N PHE A 211 -13.78 10.31 3.93
CA PHE A 211 -13.11 9.37 3.04
C PHE A 211 -13.37 9.70 1.58
N ALA A 212 -12.39 9.40 0.74
CA ALA A 212 -12.48 9.44 -0.71
C ALA A 212 -12.43 8.03 -1.30
N VAL A 213 -13.21 7.76 -2.34
CA VAL A 213 -13.21 6.52 -3.12
C VAL A 213 -13.01 6.83 -4.60
N GLU A 214 -12.26 5.99 -5.29
CA GLU A 214 -12.16 6.06 -6.75
C GLU A 214 -13.36 5.37 -7.39
N LEU A 215 -14.07 6.09 -8.27
CA LEU A 215 -15.27 5.60 -8.94
C LEU A 215 -15.30 5.94 -10.44
N GLU A 216 -16.12 5.20 -11.16
CA GLU A 216 -16.45 5.41 -12.58
C GLU A 216 -17.96 5.62 -12.70
N ILE A 217 -18.38 6.81 -13.14
CA ILE A 217 -19.78 7.10 -13.47
C ILE A 217 -20.04 6.64 -14.90
N THR A 218 -21.00 5.75 -15.09
CA THR A 218 -21.27 5.11 -16.39
C THR A 218 -22.77 4.85 -16.59
N GLY A 219 -23.17 4.48 -17.81
CA GLY A 219 -24.57 4.31 -18.21
C GLY A 219 -25.09 5.52 -18.97
#